data_AF-A0A4P7RVX6-F1
#
_entry.id   AF-A0A4P7RVX6-F1
#
_cell.length_a   1.000
_cell.length_b   1.000
_cell.length_c   1.000
_cell.angle_alpha   90.00
_cell.angle_beta   90.00
_cell.angle_gamma   90.00
#
_symmetry.space_group_name_H-M   'P 1'
#
loop_
_entity.id
_entity.type
_entity.pdbx_description
1 polymer ?
#
loop_
_entity_poly.entity_id
_entity_poly.type
_entity_poly.pdbx_seq_one_letter_code
_entity_poly.pdbx_strand_id
1 'polypeptide(L)'
;MIDLEAINLNAAKAHFALANVPMYIARKLREDPAILNIALHNDADALFAEFVNRVSSEPASLREQVYPFALAVAAALKQDTPALKQMATLDLHHFGWLSDMISGLIEQQPSAATEARIGLDRQMNTDDIDLLASDFAIIPAAVTRAKVA
;
A
#
# COMPACT_ATOMS: atom_id res chain seq x y z
N MET A 1 26.98 -35.00 19.87
CA MET A 1 26.96 -33.55 20.10
C MET A 1 26.51 -32.92 18.78
N ILE A 2 25.43 -32.14 18.78
CA ILE A 2 24.91 -31.53 17.53
C ILE A 2 25.79 -30.34 17.19
N ASP A 3 26.31 -30.31 15.96
CA ASP A 3 27.10 -29.20 15.44
C ASP A 3 26.17 -28.07 15.00
N LEU A 4 26.14 -27.00 15.78
CA LEU A 4 25.31 -25.82 15.55
C LEU A 4 26.06 -24.71 14.79
N GLU A 5 27.38 -24.86 14.56
CA GLU A 5 28.18 -23.83 13.86
C GLU A 5 27.91 -23.80 12.35
N ALA A 6 27.38 -24.89 11.79
CA ALA A 6 26.94 -24.97 10.40
C ALA A 6 25.61 -24.24 10.12
N ILE A 7 24.86 -23.83 11.16
CA ILE A 7 23.57 -23.17 10.98
C ILE A 7 23.79 -21.67 10.81
N ASN A 8 23.45 -21.14 9.64
CA ASN A 8 23.43 -19.70 9.40
C ASN A 8 22.26 -19.03 10.16
N LEU A 9 22.51 -18.63 11.41
CA LEU A 9 21.52 -18.02 12.30
C LEU A 9 20.99 -16.68 11.79
N ASN A 10 21.72 -15.96 10.95
CA ASN A 10 21.24 -14.72 10.33
C ASN A 10 20.16 -14.99 9.29
N ALA A 11 20.33 -16.05 8.48
CA ALA A 11 19.29 -16.49 7.55
C ALA A 11 18.03 -16.99 8.29
N ALA A 12 18.19 -17.76 9.37
CA ALA A 12 17.08 -18.24 10.19
C ALA A 12 16.31 -17.10 10.89
N LYS A 13 17.01 -16.06 11.36
CA LYS A 13 16.41 -14.88 12.00
C LYS A 13 15.61 -14.04 11.00
N ALA A 14 16.10 -13.87 9.78
CA ALA A 14 15.37 -13.24 8.68
C ALA A 14 14.09 -14.03 8.32
N HIS A 15 14.19 -15.36 8.18
CA HIS A 15 13.03 -16.22 7.91
C HIS A 15 11.98 -16.20 9.03
N PHE A 16 12.39 -16.09 10.31
CA PHE A 16 11.48 -16.01 11.45
C PHE A 16 10.76 -14.65 11.54
N ALA A 17 11.44 -13.55 11.23
CA ALA A 17 10.83 -12.22 11.16
C ALA A 17 9.87 -12.08 9.97
N LEU A 18 10.20 -12.71 8.83
CA LEU A 18 9.38 -12.74 7.62
C LEU A 18 8.12 -13.61 7.75
N ALA A 19 8.12 -14.65 8.60
CA ALA A 19 7.09 -15.67 8.55
C ALA A 19 5.70 -15.25 9.08
N ASN A 20 5.52 -14.33 10.04
CA ASN A 20 4.15 -14.08 10.56
C ASN A 20 3.78 -12.75 11.24
N VAL A 21 4.69 -11.91 11.75
CA VAL A 21 4.26 -10.76 12.58
C VAL A 21 4.21 -9.45 11.79
N PRO A 22 5.24 -9.05 11.04
CA PRO A 22 5.26 -7.72 10.45
C PRO A 22 4.32 -7.57 9.25
N MET A 23 4.14 -8.64 8.47
CA MET A 23 3.19 -8.63 7.35
C MET A 23 1.73 -8.70 7.80
N TYR A 24 1.46 -9.41 8.89
CA TYR A 24 0.13 -9.36 9.52
C TYR A 24 -0.16 -7.93 10.02
N ILE A 25 0.81 -7.29 10.67
CA ILE A 25 0.67 -5.90 11.13
C ILE A 25 0.48 -4.95 9.95
N ALA A 26 1.26 -5.07 8.87
CA ALA A 26 1.07 -4.25 7.68
C ALA A 26 -0.34 -4.43 7.07
N ARG A 27 -0.85 -5.67 6.97
CA ARG A 27 -2.22 -5.92 6.52
C ARG A 27 -3.26 -5.28 7.44
N LYS A 28 -3.07 -5.37 8.76
CA LYS A 28 -3.97 -4.75 9.74
C LYS A 28 -3.91 -3.22 9.71
N LEU A 29 -2.73 -2.64 9.54
CA LEU A 29 -2.56 -1.20 9.38
C LEU A 29 -3.17 -0.69 8.07
N ARG A 30 -3.15 -1.48 7.00
CA ARG A 30 -3.86 -1.14 5.76
C ARG A 30 -5.38 -1.09 5.93
N GLU A 31 -5.92 -1.83 6.90
CA GLU A 31 -7.34 -1.82 7.27
C GLU A 31 -7.68 -0.71 8.29
N ASP A 32 -6.68 -0.03 8.87
CA ASP A 32 -6.88 0.99 9.89
C ASP A 32 -7.42 2.30 9.26
N PRO A 33 -8.59 2.80 9.70
CA PRO A 33 -9.18 4.02 9.17
C PRO A 33 -8.26 5.25 9.30
N ALA A 34 -7.43 5.33 10.34
CA ALA A 34 -6.52 6.45 10.53
C ALA A 34 -5.38 6.41 9.50
N ILE A 35 -4.85 5.22 9.20
CA ILE A 35 -3.81 5.05 8.17
C ILE A 35 -4.37 5.32 6.78
N LEU A 36 -5.58 4.82 6.49
CA LEU A 36 -6.28 5.14 5.26
C LEU A 36 -6.53 6.64 5.13
N ASN A 37 -6.95 7.30 6.21
CA ASN A 37 -7.15 8.74 6.23
C ASN A 37 -5.86 9.51 5.94
N ILE A 38 -4.73 9.09 6.53
CA ILE A 38 -3.40 9.66 6.23
C ILE A 38 -3.05 9.46 4.76
N ALA A 39 -3.23 8.26 4.22
CA ALA A 39 -2.92 7.94 2.83
C ALA A 39 -3.80 8.71 1.83
N LEU A 40 -5.07 8.96 2.15
CA LEU A 40 -6.00 9.68 1.28
C LEU A 40 -5.74 11.20 1.25
N HIS A 41 -5.36 11.81 2.37
CA HIS A 41 -5.25 13.27 2.50
C HIS A 41 -3.84 13.84 2.26
N ASN A 42 -2.82 12.99 2.14
CA ASN A 42 -1.44 13.41 1.90
C ASN A 42 -0.93 12.77 0.60
N ASP A 43 -0.27 13.53 -0.26
CA ASP A 43 0.42 12.96 -1.42
C ASP A 43 1.68 12.18 -1.00
N ALA A 44 2.29 11.46 -1.95
CA ALA A 44 3.44 10.61 -1.67
C ALA A 44 4.66 11.43 -1.21
N ASP A 45 4.84 12.63 -1.77
CA ASP A 45 5.92 13.56 -1.41
C ASP A 45 5.77 14.06 0.04
N ALA A 46 4.56 14.41 0.47
CA ALA A 46 4.29 14.81 1.85
C ALA A 46 4.52 13.65 2.84
N LEU A 47 4.11 12.43 2.48
CA LEU A 47 4.38 11.24 3.30
C LEU A 47 5.88 10.95 3.39
N PHE A 48 6.62 11.11 2.29
CA PHE A 48 8.07 10.97 2.27
C PHE A 48 8.76 12.03 3.12
N ALA A 49 8.38 13.30 2.98
CA ALA A 49 8.95 14.39 3.76
C ALA A 49 8.73 14.20 5.28
N GLU A 50 7.52 13.81 5.69
CA GLU A 50 7.24 13.51 7.09
C GLU A 50 7.99 12.25 7.56
N PHE A 51 8.13 11.23 6.72
CA PHE A 51 8.94 10.06 7.03
C PHE A 51 10.39 10.44 7.32
N VAL A 52 11.01 11.24 6.44
CA VAL A 52 12.39 11.75 6.61
C VAL A 52 12.53 12.49 7.94
N ASN A 53 11.59 13.40 8.23
CA ASN A 53 11.58 14.16 9.47
C ASN A 53 11.59 13.23 10.71
N ARG A 54 10.79 12.17 10.70
CA ARG A 54 10.68 11.22 11.81
C ARG A 54 11.92 10.34 11.98
N VAL A 55 12.53 9.89 10.89
CA VAL A 55 13.71 8.99 10.98
C VAL A 55 15.02 9.74 11.24
N SER A 56 15.04 11.06 11.05
CA SER A 56 16.23 11.90 11.26
C SER A 56 16.57 12.14 12.73
N SER A 57 15.73 11.70 13.66
CA SER A 57 15.92 11.90 15.10
C SER A 57 15.76 10.60 15.87
N GLU A 58 16.47 10.50 17.01
CA GLU A 58 16.32 9.38 17.92
C GLU A 58 14.89 9.40 18.52
N PRO A 59 14.13 8.29 18.43
CA PRO A 59 12.78 8.26 18.96
C PRO A 59 12.80 8.33 20.49
N ALA A 60 12.10 9.30 21.07
CA ALA A 60 11.98 9.46 22.53
C ALA A 60 10.94 8.50 23.14
N SER A 61 10.15 7.82 22.31
CA SER A 61 9.11 6.89 22.76
C SER A 61 8.86 5.76 21.77
N LEU A 62 8.22 4.69 22.24
CA LEU A 62 7.75 3.60 21.38
C LEU A 62 6.80 4.10 20.28
N ARG A 63 6.00 5.12 20.58
CA ARG A 63 5.10 5.74 19.60
C ARG A 63 5.89 6.35 18.44
N GLU A 64 6.93 7.11 18.75
CA GLU A 64 7.81 7.70 17.74
C GLU A 64 8.59 6.63 16.97
N GLN A 65 8.91 5.51 17.64
CA GLN A 65 9.57 4.38 17.01
C GLN A 65 8.72 3.73 15.90
N VAL A 66 7.39 3.69 16.04
CA VAL A 66 6.48 3.03 15.07
C VAL A 66 5.90 3.97 14.01
N TYR A 67 5.97 5.29 14.21
CA TYR A 67 5.41 6.28 13.28
C TYR A 67 5.99 6.19 11.85
N PRO A 68 7.31 6.08 11.65
CA PRO A 68 7.87 5.90 10.31
C PRO A 68 7.27 4.68 9.57
N PHE A 69 7.00 3.59 10.28
CA PHE A 69 6.39 2.42 9.67
C PHE A 69 4.94 2.66 9.24
N ALA A 70 4.15 3.36 10.06
CA ALA A 70 2.80 3.76 9.68
C ALA A 70 2.79 4.64 8.41
N LEU A 71 3.75 5.55 8.29
CA LEU A 71 3.93 6.39 7.09
C LEU A 71 4.35 5.57 5.87
N ALA A 72 5.25 4.60 6.03
CA ALA A 72 5.62 3.67 4.95
C ALA A 72 4.42 2.82 4.49
N VAL A 73 3.57 2.35 5.41
CA VAL A 73 2.33 1.64 5.06
C VAL A 73 1.35 2.57 4.32
N ALA A 74 1.20 3.82 4.76
CA ALA A 74 0.37 4.81 4.08
C ALA A 74 0.87 5.10 2.65
N ALA A 75 2.19 5.25 2.46
CA ALA A 75 2.80 5.40 1.15
C ALA A 75 2.57 4.16 0.27
N ALA A 76 2.69 2.96 0.85
CA ALA A 76 2.40 1.71 0.16
C ALA A 76 0.94 1.58 -0.31
N LEU A 77 -0.02 2.18 0.42
CA LEU A 77 -1.42 2.21 0.00
C LEU A 77 -1.67 3.12 -1.22
N LYS A 78 -0.81 4.14 -1.43
CA LYS A 78 -0.90 4.99 -2.61
C LYS A 78 -0.35 4.33 -3.88
N GLN A 79 0.22 3.12 -3.77
CA GLN A 79 0.90 2.41 -4.87
C GLN A 79 2.09 3.20 -5.46
N ASP A 80 2.63 4.18 -4.71
CA ASP A 80 3.78 4.96 -5.13
C ASP A 80 5.08 4.20 -4.80
N THR A 81 5.45 3.33 -5.74
CA THR A 81 6.69 2.55 -5.66
C THR A 81 7.95 3.43 -5.61
N PRO A 82 8.06 4.54 -6.37
CA PRO A 82 9.17 5.48 -6.23
C PRO A 82 9.39 6.01 -4.81
N ALA A 83 8.33 6.49 -4.13
CA ALA A 83 8.45 7.04 -2.78
C ALA A 83 8.93 5.98 -1.76
N LEU A 84 8.39 4.75 -1.83
CA LEU A 84 8.84 3.65 -0.98
C LEU A 84 10.31 3.29 -1.23
N LYS A 85 10.74 3.28 -2.50
CA LYS A 85 12.16 3.03 -2.84
C LYS A 85 13.07 4.11 -2.28
N GLN A 86 12.65 5.37 -2.31
CA GLN A 86 13.41 6.45 -1.69
C GLN A 86 13.51 6.25 -0.17
N MET A 87 12.41 5.89 0.50
CA MET A 87 12.43 5.58 1.94
C MET A 87 13.42 4.47 2.29
N ALA A 88 13.52 3.43 1.45
CA ALA A 88 14.43 2.30 1.64
C ALA A 88 15.93 2.68 1.51
N THR A 89 16.24 3.80 0.85
CA THR A 89 17.63 4.28 0.68
C THR A 89 18.12 5.17 1.80
N LEU A 90 17.25 5.56 2.73
CA LEU A 90 17.61 6.43 3.85
C LEU A 90 18.44 5.68 4.90
N ASP A 91 19.26 6.43 5.62
CA ASP A 91 19.93 5.92 6.81
C ASP A 91 18.90 5.77 7.96
N LEU A 92 18.64 4.53 8.34
CA LEU A 92 17.67 4.14 9.36
C LEU A 92 18.35 3.58 10.61
N HIS A 93 19.53 4.08 10.99
CA HIS A 93 20.32 3.53 12.11
C HIS A 93 19.53 3.35 13.44
N HIS A 94 18.63 4.27 13.79
CA HIS A 94 17.75 4.14 14.97
C HIS A 94 16.57 3.17 14.78
N PHE A 95 16.32 2.76 13.54
CA PHE A 95 15.16 1.98 13.09
C PHE A 95 15.63 0.76 12.28
N GLY A 96 16.63 0.01 12.76
CA GLY A 96 17.23 -1.08 11.99
C GLY A 96 16.25 -2.14 11.46
N TRP A 97 15.11 -2.34 12.14
CA TRP A 97 14.03 -3.23 11.69
C TRP A 97 13.19 -2.68 10.53
N LEU A 98 13.15 -1.36 10.35
CA LEU A 98 12.28 -0.67 9.42
C LEU A 98 12.70 -0.88 7.96
N SER A 99 14.01 -1.04 7.71
CA SER A 99 14.55 -1.32 6.37
C SER A 99 13.98 -2.64 5.80
N ASP A 100 13.97 -3.68 6.62
CA ASP A 100 13.39 -4.99 6.26
C ASP A 100 11.89 -4.86 5.97
N MET A 101 11.19 -4.01 6.74
CA MET A 101 9.76 -3.78 6.54
C MET A 101 9.43 -3.04 5.26
N ILE A 102 10.17 -1.97 4.94
CA ILE A 102 9.98 -1.22 3.70
C ILE A 102 10.25 -2.13 2.50
N SER A 103 11.29 -2.96 2.57
CA SER A 103 11.59 -3.95 1.54
C SER A 103 10.42 -4.91 1.31
N GLY A 104 9.83 -5.45 2.38
CA GLY A 104 8.64 -6.29 2.29
C GLY A 104 7.41 -5.55 1.73
N LEU A 105 7.23 -4.27 2.05
CA LEU A 105 6.16 -3.45 1.48
C LEU A 105 6.32 -3.22 -0.02
N ILE A 106 7.56 -3.05 -0.50
CA ILE A 106 7.88 -2.90 -1.93
C ILE A 106 7.60 -4.19 -2.68
N GLU A 107 8.03 -5.34 -2.16
CA GLU A 107 7.80 -6.66 -2.79
C GLU A 107 6.32 -7.02 -2.95
N GLN A 108 5.46 -6.44 -2.10
CA GLN A 108 4.02 -6.62 -2.16
C GLN A 108 3.29 -5.66 -3.08
N GLN A 109 3.96 -4.64 -3.61
CA GLN A 109 3.33 -3.80 -4.62
C GLN A 109 3.04 -4.65 -5.86
N PRO A 110 1.83 -4.53 -6.45
CA PRO A 110 1.55 -5.18 -7.71
C PRO A 110 2.62 -4.74 -8.72
N SER A 111 3.19 -5.70 -9.43
CA SER A 111 4.16 -5.35 -10.47
C SER A 111 3.48 -4.48 -11.54
N ALA A 112 4.22 -3.63 -12.25
CA ALA A 112 3.67 -2.84 -13.36
C ALA A 112 2.92 -3.72 -14.41
N ALA A 113 3.35 -4.98 -14.57
CA ALA A 113 2.66 -5.95 -15.41
C ALA A 113 1.30 -6.42 -14.82
N THR A 114 1.21 -6.50 -13.49
CA THR A 114 -0.03 -6.80 -12.76
C THR A 114 -0.97 -5.60 -12.79
N GLU A 115 -0.46 -4.38 -12.61
CA GLU A 115 -1.26 -3.14 -12.70
C GLU A 115 -1.82 -2.93 -14.11
N ALA A 116 -1.03 -3.20 -15.16
CA ALA A 116 -1.51 -3.14 -16.54
C ALA A 116 -2.65 -4.15 -16.80
N ARG A 117 -2.57 -5.36 -16.23
CA ARG A 117 -3.63 -6.37 -16.34
C ARG A 117 -4.88 -5.99 -15.56
N ILE A 118 -4.74 -5.46 -14.35
CA ILE A 118 -5.87 -4.96 -13.55
C ILE A 118 -6.54 -3.75 -14.22
N GLY A 119 -5.75 -2.87 -14.83
CA GLY A 119 -6.24 -1.74 -15.62
C GLY A 119 -7.04 -2.20 -16.84
N LEU A 120 -6.50 -3.17 -17.60
CA LEU A 120 -7.19 -3.80 -18.73
C LEU A 120 -8.50 -4.49 -18.31
N ASP A 121 -8.49 -5.28 -17.22
CA ASP A 121 -9.68 -5.97 -16.72
C ASP A 121 -10.76 -5.00 -16.23
N ARG A 122 -10.37 -3.87 -15.60
CA ARG A 122 -11.31 -2.80 -15.21
C ARG A 122 -11.89 -2.07 -16.41
N GLN A 123 -11.08 -1.80 -17.43
CA GLN A 123 -11.51 -1.11 -18.63
C GLN A 123 -12.50 -1.98 -19.43
N MET A 124 -12.20 -3.27 -19.58
CA MET A 124 -13.14 -4.24 -20.18
C MET A 124 -14.48 -4.30 -19.43
N ASN A 125 -14.46 -4.30 -18.10
CA ASN A 125 -15.70 -4.33 -17.31
C ASN A 125 -16.49 -3.01 -17.40
N THR A 126 -15.84 -1.89 -17.71
CA THR A 126 -16.53 -0.59 -17.91
C THR A 126 -17.11 -0.52 -19.31
N ASP A 127 -16.37 -1.00 -20.32
CA ASP A 127 -16.84 -1.10 -21.70
C ASP A 127 -18.04 -2.05 -21.84
N ASP A 128 -18.07 -3.16 -21.09
CA ASP A 128 -19.22 -4.07 -21.04
C ASP A 128 -20.47 -3.41 -20.40
N ILE A 129 -20.27 -2.54 -19.40
CA ILE A 129 -21.37 -1.76 -18.79
C ILE A 129 -21.88 -0.69 -19.75
N ASP A 130 -21.00 -0.02 -20.50
CA ASP A 130 -21.38 0.99 -21.50
C ASP A 130 -22.05 0.35 -22.73
N LEU A 131 -21.63 -0.84 -23.16
CA LEU A 131 -22.32 -1.63 -24.18
C LEU A 131 -23.74 -1.99 -23.75
N LEU A 132 -23.93 -2.44 -22.50
CA LEU A 132 -25.26 -2.72 -21.95
C LEU A 132 -26.10 -1.44 -21.83
N ALA A 133 -25.52 -0.30 -21.48
CA ALA A 133 -26.24 0.98 -21.43
C ALA A 133 -26.67 1.47 -22.83
N SER A 134 -25.90 1.15 -23.87
CA SER A 134 -26.23 1.52 -25.26
C SER A 134 -27.40 0.70 -25.85
N ASP A 135 -27.59 -0.54 -25.39
CA ASP A 135 -28.73 -1.39 -25.81
C ASP A 135 -30.06 -1.00 -25.13
N PHE A 136 -30.03 -0.31 -23.98
CA PHE A 136 -31.23 0.21 -23.31
C PHE A 136 -31.67 1.60 -23.79
N ALA A 137 -30.91 2.26 -24.67
CA ALA A 137 -31.22 3.60 -25.19
C ALA A 137 -32.25 3.62 -26.35
N ILE A 138 -32.79 2.45 -26.75
CA ILE A 138 -33.84 2.36 -27.78
C ILE A 138 -35.21 2.09 -27.14
N ILE A 139 -35.77 3.10 -26.45
CA ILE A 139 -37.22 3.19 -26.28
C ILE A 139 -37.68 4.43 -27.06
N PRO A 140 -38.32 4.29 -28.23
CA PRO A 140 -38.79 5.44 -28.98
C PRO A 140 -39.94 6.12 -28.26
N ALA A 141 -39.86 7.44 -28.23
CA ALA A 141 -40.85 8.37 -27.70
C ALA A 141 -42.26 8.14 -28.29
N ALA A 142 -43.17 7.50 -27.55
CA ALA A 142 -44.59 7.48 -27.92
C ALA A 142 -45.54 7.08 -26.78
N VAL A 143 -45.64 7.83 -25.67
CA VAL A 143 -46.86 7.79 -24.81
C VAL A 143 -47.15 9.19 -24.21
N THR A 144 -48.02 9.89 -24.92
CA THR A 144 -49.18 10.64 -24.41
C THR A 144 -48.97 11.93 -23.60
N ARG A 145 -49.00 13.06 -24.34
CA ARG A 145 -49.71 14.28 -23.88
C ARG A 145 -51.16 13.92 -23.58
N ALA A 146 -51.57 13.96 -22.31
CA ALA A 146 -52.97 14.12 -21.92
C ALA A 146 -53.08 15.36 -21.03
N LYS A 147 -53.81 16.34 -21.56
CA LYS A 147 -54.31 17.56 -20.89
C LYS A 147 -54.88 17.23 -19.50
N VAL A 148 -54.57 18.06 -18.52
CA VAL A 148 -55.56 18.44 -17.50
C VAL A 148 -55.55 19.96 -17.40
N ALA A 149 -56.76 20.49 -17.46
CA ALA A 149 -57.14 21.90 -17.46
C ALA A 149 -56.94 22.55 -16.08
#